data_AF-A0A5C2S3Z8-F1
#
_entry.id   AF-A0A5C2S3Z8-F1
#
_cell.length_a   1.000
_cell.length_b   1.000
_cell.length_c   1.000
_cell.angle_alpha   90.00
_cell.angle_beta   90.00
_cell.angle_gamma   90.00
#
_symmetry.space_group_name_H-M   'P 1'
#
loop_
_entity.id
_entity.type
_entity.pdbx_description
1 polymer ?
#
loop_
_entity_poly.entity_id
_entity_poly.type
_entity_poly.pdbx_seq_one_letter_code
_entity_poly.pdbx_strand_id
1 'polypeptide(L)'
;MARSRGRRKLGKVDSPDGVFAGGPARKMRSQARVILKRRIENKTGDKSATLWYEGNYYHRFVYMRRRIRIDRWPDAVPFRNLSDLTEAQLILLLDALKKRGKGAVRFVDVSDAEAAAHARDVEGVLPGVYKQSAIGLGHPGRSDVKKSRFKNGKPVSKGRKLRTKGAITPKYVDDSDME
;
A
#
# COMPACT_ATOMS: atom_id res chain seq x y z
N MET A 1 38.08 9.94 -18.92
CA MET A 1 37.23 8.75 -18.70
C MET A 1 35.98 9.14 -17.92
N ALA A 2 34.83 9.28 -18.60
CA ALA A 2 33.57 9.67 -17.95
C ALA A 2 32.96 8.47 -17.20
N ARG A 3 32.84 8.58 -15.87
CA ARG A 3 32.16 7.57 -15.05
C ARG A 3 30.65 7.66 -15.30
N SER A 4 30.15 6.81 -16.18
CA SER A 4 28.73 6.50 -16.33
C SER A 4 28.16 6.14 -14.95
N ARG A 5 27.42 7.06 -14.34
CA ARG A 5 26.57 6.76 -13.17
C ARG A 5 25.38 5.95 -13.66
N GLY A 6 25.62 4.66 -13.90
CA GLY A 6 24.60 3.70 -14.25
C GLY A 6 23.50 3.75 -13.19
N ARG A 7 22.34 4.29 -13.57
CA ARG A 7 21.10 4.16 -12.81
C ARG A 7 20.89 2.66 -12.64
N ARG A 8 21.24 2.11 -11.48
CA ARG A 8 21.01 0.69 -11.16
C ARG A 8 19.58 0.39 -11.56
N LYS A 9 19.39 -0.47 -12.57
CA LYS A 9 18.06 -0.97 -12.93
C LYS A 9 17.53 -1.61 -11.65
N LEU A 10 16.70 -0.88 -10.89
CA LEU A 10 15.91 -1.50 -9.82
C LEU A 10 15.20 -2.65 -10.52
N GLY A 11 15.39 -3.87 -10.02
CA GLY A 11 14.68 -5.03 -10.55
C GLY A 11 13.18 -4.74 -10.63
N LYS A 12 12.46 -5.50 -11.46
CA LYS A 12 11.00 -5.39 -11.51
C LYS A 12 10.47 -5.43 -10.06
N VAL A 13 9.63 -4.46 -9.70
CA VAL A 13 9.09 -4.30 -8.33
C VAL A 13 8.42 -5.58 -7.82
N ASP A 14 8.01 -6.43 -8.76
CA ASP A 14 7.29 -7.69 -8.58
C ASP A 14 8.15 -8.96 -8.79
N SER A 15 9.49 -8.85 -8.93
CA SER A 15 10.36 -10.03 -9.02
C SER A 15 10.77 -10.49 -7.61
N PRO A 16 10.47 -11.74 -7.19
CA PRO A 16 10.85 -12.24 -5.87
C PRO A 16 12.39 -12.31 -5.67
N ASP A 17 13.13 -12.44 -6.78
CA ASP A 17 14.60 -12.46 -6.85
C ASP A 17 15.21 -11.11 -7.25
N GLY A 18 14.43 -10.04 -7.25
CA GLY A 18 14.90 -8.71 -7.59
C GLY A 18 15.98 -8.20 -6.64
N VAL A 19 16.96 -7.45 -7.16
CA VAL A 19 17.91 -6.69 -6.32
C VAL A 19 17.14 -5.54 -5.67
N PHE A 20 16.78 -5.71 -4.39
CA PHE A 20 16.13 -4.67 -3.61
C PHE A 20 17.17 -3.73 -3.01
N ALA A 21 17.13 -2.46 -3.36
CA ALA A 21 17.91 -1.43 -2.67
C ALA A 21 17.30 -1.16 -1.27
N GLY A 22 17.53 -2.00 -0.27
CA GLY A 22 17.02 -1.79 1.08
C GLY A 22 17.23 -3.01 1.99
N GLY A 23 17.11 -2.81 3.31
CA GLY A 23 17.33 -3.84 4.32
C GLY A 23 16.40 -5.07 4.22
N PRO A 24 16.62 -6.10 5.05
CA PRO A 24 15.96 -7.41 4.96
C PRO A 24 14.41 -7.32 4.95
N ALA A 25 13.83 -6.45 5.78
CA ALA A 25 12.39 -6.20 5.81
C ALA A 25 11.81 -5.75 4.46
N ARG A 26 12.57 -4.99 3.63
CA ARG A 26 12.09 -4.57 2.29
C ARG A 26 11.95 -5.77 1.35
N LYS A 27 12.93 -6.68 1.38
CA LYS A 27 12.90 -7.92 0.59
C LYS A 27 11.72 -8.79 1.02
N MET A 28 11.52 -8.96 2.32
CA MET A 28 10.40 -9.73 2.87
C MET A 28 9.04 -9.18 2.44
N ARG A 29 8.84 -7.86 2.50
CA ARG A 29 7.61 -7.21 2.02
C ARG A 29 7.35 -7.46 0.55
N SER A 30 8.37 -7.35 -0.30
CA SER A 30 8.21 -7.62 -1.74
C SER A 30 7.84 -9.08 -1.99
N GLN A 31 8.51 -10.03 -1.34
CA GLN A 31 8.18 -11.45 -1.44
C GLN A 31 6.73 -11.72 -1.05
N ALA A 32 6.26 -11.16 0.08
CA ALA A 32 4.88 -11.30 0.52
C ALA A 32 3.89 -10.72 -0.50
N ARG A 33 4.17 -9.53 -1.06
CA ARG A 33 3.34 -8.91 -2.11
C ARG A 33 3.24 -9.79 -3.35
N VAL A 34 4.35 -10.33 -3.84
CA VAL A 34 4.38 -11.17 -5.04
C VAL A 34 3.56 -12.43 -4.83
N ILE A 35 3.71 -13.10 -3.68
CA ILE A 35 2.95 -14.32 -3.36
C ILE A 35 1.46 -14.02 -3.27
N LEU A 36 1.06 -12.97 -2.53
CA LEU A 36 -0.34 -12.59 -2.37
C LEU A 36 -0.97 -12.16 -3.69
N LYS A 37 -0.26 -11.36 -4.50
CA LYS A 37 -0.69 -10.93 -5.83
C LYS A 37 -0.91 -12.13 -6.76
N ARG A 38 0.06 -13.04 -6.83
CA ARG A 38 -0.09 -14.26 -7.64
C ARG A 38 -1.28 -15.11 -7.19
N ARG A 39 -1.51 -15.21 -5.87
CA ARG A 39 -2.63 -15.98 -5.32
C ARG A 39 -3.99 -15.36 -5.64
N ILE A 40 -4.14 -14.04 -5.52
CA ILE A 40 -5.41 -13.38 -5.86
C ILE A 40 -5.65 -13.43 -7.38
N GLU A 41 -4.63 -13.18 -8.21
CA GLU A 41 -4.73 -13.29 -9.67
C GLU A 41 -5.14 -14.70 -10.10
N ASN A 42 -4.51 -15.74 -9.53
CA ASN A 42 -4.87 -17.13 -9.81
C ASN A 42 -6.29 -17.45 -9.36
N LYS A 43 -6.75 -16.87 -8.24
CA LYS A 43 -8.09 -17.12 -7.71
C LYS A 43 -9.16 -16.45 -8.56
N THR A 44 -8.93 -15.21 -9.00
CA THR A 44 -9.94 -14.42 -9.73
C THR A 44 -9.81 -14.51 -11.24
N GLY A 45 -8.72 -15.08 -11.77
CA GLY A 45 -8.42 -15.10 -13.21
C GLY A 45 -8.04 -13.74 -13.81
N ASP A 46 -7.88 -12.72 -12.97
CA ASP A 46 -7.68 -11.32 -13.39
C ASP A 46 -6.27 -10.86 -13.02
N LYS A 47 -5.46 -10.57 -14.03
CA LYS A 47 -4.06 -10.11 -13.88
C LYS A 47 -3.92 -8.71 -13.26
N SER A 48 -5.02 -7.95 -13.18
CA SER A 48 -5.07 -6.65 -12.52
C SER A 48 -5.53 -6.73 -11.06
N ALA A 49 -5.85 -7.94 -10.57
CA ALA A 49 -6.29 -8.16 -9.21
C ALA A 49 -5.24 -7.70 -8.20
N THR A 50 -5.66 -6.80 -7.32
CA THR A 50 -4.80 -6.23 -6.28
C THR A 50 -5.48 -6.40 -4.92
N LEU A 51 -4.69 -6.81 -3.92
CA LEU A 51 -5.14 -6.92 -2.54
C LEU A 51 -5.07 -5.56 -1.85
N TRP A 52 -6.22 -5.11 -1.34
CA TRP A 52 -6.32 -3.92 -0.49
C TRP A 52 -6.20 -4.32 0.98
N TYR A 53 -5.37 -3.61 1.75
CA TYR A 53 -5.10 -3.94 3.16
C TYR A 53 -5.87 -3.07 4.15
N GLU A 54 -6.53 -2.02 3.67
CA GLU A 54 -7.40 -1.17 4.49
C GLU A 54 -8.79 -1.80 4.54
N GLY A 55 -9.39 -1.85 5.74
CA GLY A 55 -10.60 -2.65 5.97
C GLY A 55 -11.75 -2.30 5.02
N ASN A 56 -12.05 -1.01 4.85
CA ASN A 56 -13.11 -0.53 3.95
C ASN A 56 -12.87 -0.91 2.49
N TYR A 57 -11.62 -0.80 2.01
CA TYR A 57 -11.27 -1.14 0.64
C TYR A 57 -11.20 -2.65 0.42
N TYR A 58 -10.74 -3.40 1.43
CA TYR A 58 -10.77 -4.86 1.40
C TYR A 58 -12.21 -5.35 1.27
N HIS A 59 -13.09 -4.90 2.16
CA HIS A 59 -14.51 -5.24 2.15
C HIS A 59 -15.15 -4.91 0.79
N ARG A 60 -14.98 -3.68 0.31
CA ARG A 60 -15.59 -3.24 -0.95
C ARG A 60 -15.04 -3.96 -2.19
N PHE A 61 -13.73 -4.06 -2.33
CA PHE A 61 -13.10 -4.49 -3.60
C PHE A 61 -12.72 -5.97 -3.63
N VAL A 62 -12.43 -6.58 -2.49
CA VAL A 62 -12.02 -7.99 -2.40
C VAL A 62 -13.23 -8.83 -2.02
N TYR A 63 -13.90 -8.51 -0.91
CA TYR A 63 -15.02 -9.31 -0.43
C TYR A 63 -16.29 -9.12 -1.26
N MET A 64 -16.80 -7.89 -1.38
CA MET A 64 -18.06 -7.62 -2.06
C MET A 64 -17.95 -7.76 -3.58
N ARG A 65 -16.98 -7.07 -4.21
CA ARG A 65 -16.84 -7.03 -5.67
C ARG A 65 -16.30 -8.31 -6.28
N ARG A 66 -15.31 -8.95 -5.64
CA ARG A 66 -14.65 -10.16 -6.19
C ARG A 66 -15.16 -11.45 -5.55
N ARG A 67 -16.05 -11.38 -4.55
CA ARG A 67 -16.62 -12.53 -3.84
C ARG A 67 -15.56 -13.49 -3.30
N ILE A 68 -14.47 -12.95 -2.77
CA ILE A 68 -13.38 -13.73 -2.19
C ILE A 68 -12.98 -13.20 -0.81
N ARG A 69 -12.56 -14.10 0.06
CA ARG A 69 -11.98 -13.79 1.37
C ARG A 69 -10.66 -14.52 1.57
N ILE A 70 -9.84 -14.02 2.49
CA ILE A 70 -8.61 -14.69 2.89
C ILE A 70 -8.93 -15.62 4.05
N ASP A 71 -8.56 -16.89 3.90
CA ASP A 71 -8.65 -17.92 4.93
C ASP A 71 -7.25 -18.22 5.49
N ARG A 72 -7.21 -18.61 6.77
CA ARG A 72 -5.99 -18.98 7.51
C ARG A 72 -4.91 -17.89 7.57
N TRP A 73 -5.31 -16.63 7.66
CA TRP A 73 -4.36 -15.57 8.00
C TRP A 73 -3.82 -15.78 9.42
N PRO A 74 -2.52 -15.58 9.67
CA PRO A 74 -1.94 -15.85 10.98
C PRO A 74 -2.43 -14.85 12.03
N ASP A 75 -2.97 -15.36 13.16
CA ASP A 75 -3.59 -14.56 14.23
C ASP A 75 -2.64 -13.50 14.84
N ALA A 76 -1.35 -13.82 14.92
CA ALA A 76 -0.32 -12.93 15.44
C ALA A 76 0.01 -11.75 14.49
N VAL A 77 -0.45 -11.80 13.23
CA VAL A 77 -0.18 -10.77 12.23
C VAL A 77 -1.45 -9.94 12.01
N PRO A 78 -1.46 -8.66 12.43
CA PRO A 78 -2.62 -7.80 12.19
C PRO A 78 -2.82 -7.57 10.69
N PHE A 79 -4.09 -7.45 10.27
CA PHE A 79 -4.41 -7.18 8.88
C PHE A 79 -4.25 -5.68 8.59
N ARG A 80 -3.11 -5.30 8.01
CA ARG A 80 -2.77 -3.91 7.63
C ARG A 80 -1.74 -3.89 6.50
N ASN A 81 -1.39 -2.69 6.03
CA ASN A 81 -0.39 -2.56 4.97
C ASN A 81 0.94 -3.19 5.40
N LEU A 82 1.56 -3.93 4.48
CA LEU A 82 2.83 -4.64 4.73
C LEU A 82 3.99 -3.69 5.10
N SER A 83 3.90 -2.40 4.77
CA SER A 83 4.85 -1.38 5.25
C SER A 83 4.83 -1.20 6.76
N ASP A 84 3.66 -1.40 7.38
CA ASP A 84 3.38 -1.07 8.77
C ASP A 84 3.58 -2.30 9.68
N LEU A 85 3.90 -3.45 9.09
CA LEU A 85 4.29 -4.67 9.79
C LEU A 85 5.75 -4.58 10.25
N THR A 86 5.98 -5.09 11.46
CA THR A 86 7.33 -5.31 11.99
C THR A 86 8.02 -6.47 11.27
N GLU A 87 9.34 -6.56 11.39
CA GLU A 87 10.09 -7.66 10.76
C GLU A 87 9.65 -9.04 11.28
N ALA A 88 9.45 -9.18 12.60
CA ALA A 88 8.91 -10.40 13.19
C ALA A 88 7.55 -10.80 12.62
N GLN A 89 6.63 -9.84 12.44
CA GLN A 89 5.33 -10.07 11.81
C GLN A 89 5.46 -10.50 10.34
N LEU A 90 6.41 -9.93 9.61
CA LEU A 90 6.68 -10.29 8.21
C LEU A 90 7.24 -11.71 8.09
N ILE A 91 8.10 -12.15 9.01
CA ILE A 91 8.62 -13.52 9.04
C ILE A 91 7.46 -14.50 9.22
N LEU A 92 6.62 -14.29 10.24
CA LEU A 92 5.45 -15.13 10.52
C LEU A 92 4.49 -15.19 9.32
N LEU A 93 4.23 -14.04 8.69
CA LEU A 93 3.38 -13.97 7.51
C LEU A 93 4.01 -14.74 6.33
N LEU A 94 5.30 -14.58 6.08
CA LEU A 94 5.99 -15.29 5.00
C LEU A 94 6.01 -16.80 5.23
N ASP A 95 6.19 -17.25 6.46
CA ASP A 95 6.13 -18.68 6.79
C ASP A 95 4.73 -19.23 6.54
N ALA A 96 3.68 -18.51 6.97
CA ALA A 96 2.29 -18.87 6.67
C ALA A 96 1.97 -18.86 5.17
N LEU A 97 2.56 -17.92 4.42
CA LEU A 97 2.42 -17.85 2.96
C LEU A 97 3.20 -18.96 2.26
N LYS A 98 4.35 -19.41 2.76
CA LYS A 98 5.15 -20.47 2.12
C LYS A 98 4.64 -21.88 2.42
N LYS A 99 3.86 -22.07 3.50
CA LYS A 99 3.17 -23.33 3.79
C LYS A 99 2.39 -23.83 2.57
N ARG A 100 2.34 -25.14 2.39
CA ARG A 100 1.55 -25.83 1.36
C ARG A 100 0.44 -26.65 2.03
N GLY A 101 -0.66 -26.87 1.31
CA GLY A 101 -1.78 -27.69 1.78
C GLY A 101 -2.76 -26.94 2.70
N LYS A 102 -3.40 -27.69 3.61
CA LYS A 102 -4.57 -27.23 4.41
C LYS A 102 -4.26 -26.06 5.37
N GLY A 103 -3.01 -25.85 5.75
CA GLY A 103 -2.58 -24.78 6.66
C GLY A 103 -2.03 -23.52 5.98
N ALA A 104 -2.12 -23.44 4.66
CA ALA A 104 -1.61 -22.30 3.90
C ALA A 104 -2.65 -21.18 3.81
N VAL A 105 -2.19 -19.92 3.91
CA VAL A 105 -3.03 -18.75 3.63
C VAL A 105 -3.59 -18.85 2.20
N ARG A 106 -4.91 -18.80 2.03
CA ARG A 106 -5.54 -18.99 0.72
C ARG A 106 -6.71 -18.06 0.51
N PHE A 107 -7.06 -17.81 -0.75
CA PHE A 107 -8.29 -17.11 -1.08
C PHE A 107 -9.41 -18.13 -1.31
N VAL A 108 -10.54 -17.91 -0.66
CA VAL A 108 -11.73 -18.77 -0.71
C VAL A 108 -12.90 -17.96 -1.26
N ASP A 109 -13.77 -18.60 -2.03
CA ASP A 109 -14.98 -17.94 -2.53
C ASP A 109 -15.95 -17.68 -1.38
N VAL A 110 -16.68 -16.59 -1.52
CA VAL A 110 -17.73 -16.17 -0.60
C VAL A 110 -19.06 -16.40 -1.30
N SER A 111 -19.97 -17.10 -0.64
CA SER A 111 -21.32 -17.32 -1.17
C SER A 111 -22.10 -16.00 -1.20
N ASP A 112 -23.08 -15.87 -2.10
CA ASP A 112 -23.90 -14.66 -2.16
C ASP A 112 -24.71 -14.43 -0.88
N ALA A 113 -25.13 -15.50 -0.20
CA ALA A 113 -25.81 -15.42 1.09
C ALA A 113 -24.89 -14.83 2.18
N GLU A 114 -23.64 -15.32 2.27
CA GLU A 114 -22.64 -14.79 3.20
C GLU A 114 -22.33 -13.32 2.89
N ALA A 115 -22.16 -13.01 1.60
CA ALA A 115 -21.86 -11.64 1.18
C ALA A 115 -23.03 -10.67 1.43
N ALA A 116 -24.27 -11.13 1.35
CA ALA A 116 -25.45 -10.33 1.70
C ALA A 116 -25.54 -10.09 3.22
N ALA A 117 -25.26 -11.12 4.03
CA ALA A 117 -25.24 -11.01 5.49
C ALA A 117 -24.20 -9.99 5.98
N HIS A 118 -23.01 -10.00 5.39
CA HIS A 118 -21.93 -9.08 5.75
C HIS A 118 -21.85 -7.83 4.85
N ALA A 119 -22.94 -7.44 4.18
CA ALA A 119 -22.93 -6.30 3.26
C ALA A 119 -22.57 -4.96 3.95
N ARG A 120 -22.83 -4.83 5.25
CA ARG A 120 -22.51 -3.64 6.06
C ARG A 120 -21.48 -3.89 7.16
N ASP A 121 -21.10 -5.14 7.38
CA ASP A 121 -20.17 -5.54 8.43
C ASP A 121 -18.76 -5.62 7.86
N VAL A 122 -18.01 -4.54 8.04
CA VAL A 122 -16.62 -4.45 7.55
C VAL A 122 -15.69 -5.26 8.43
N GLU A 123 -15.84 -5.19 9.76
CA GLU A 123 -14.90 -5.78 10.71
C GLU A 123 -15.00 -7.31 10.76
N GLY A 124 -16.21 -7.86 10.70
CA GLY A 124 -16.43 -9.31 10.73
C GLY A 124 -15.88 -10.06 9.52
N VAL A 125 -15.51 -9.34 8.46
CA VAL A 125 -15.00 -9.90 7.19
C VAL A 125 -13.47 -9.93 7.15
N LEU A 126 -12.78 -9.21 8.04
CA LEU A 126 -11.34 -9.07 7.98
C LEU A 126 -10.65 -10.35 8.46
N PRO A 127 -9.56 -10.78 7.80
CA PRO A 127 -8.99 -12.10 8.03
C PRO A 127 -8.16 -12.21 9.32
N GLY A 128 -7.91 -11.11 10.04
CA GLY A 128 -7.14 -11.10 11.28
C GLY A 128 -7.43 -9.86 12.10
N VAL A 129 -6.71 -9.69 13.21
CA VAL A 129 -6.92 -8.55 14.12
C VAL A 129 -6.73 -7.24 13.35
N TYR A 130 -7.83 -6.53 13.14
CA TYR A 130 -7.84 -5.22 12.53
C TYR A 130 -7.86 -4.18 13.65
N LYS A 131 -6.81 -3.37 13.71
CA LYS A 131 -6.84 -2.13 14.47
C LYS A 131 -6.98 -1.05 13.43
N GLN A 132 -8.14 -0.36 13.42
CA GLN A 132 -8.31 0.81 12.60
C GLN A 132 -7.14 1.73 12.90
N SER A 133 -6.27 1.95 11.89
CA SER A 133 -5.26 2.97 12.01
C SER A 133 -6.00 4.26 12.33
N ALA A 134 -5.51 5.04 13.29
CA ALA A 134 -6.07 6.35 13.62
C ALA A 134 -5.85 7.29 12.41
N ILE A 135 -6.59 7.06 11.33
CA ILE A 135 -6.64 7.89 10.13
C ILE A 135 -7.41 9.13 10.58
N GLY A 136 -6.65 10.08 11.10
CA GLY A 136 -7.11 11.25 11.82
C GLY A 136 -5.95 12.02 12.46
N LEU A 137 -4.88 11.33 12.86
CA LEU A 137 -3.58 11.97 13.04
C LEU A 137 -3.02 12.25 11.65
N GLY A 138 -3.35 13.44 11.13
CA GLY A 138 -2.86 13.92 9.84
C GLY A 138 -1.37 13.60 9.71
N HIS A 139 -1.04 12.72 8.77
CA HIS A 139 0.34 12.57 8.34
C HIS A 139 0.86 14.01 8.08
N PRO A 140 1.99 14.43 8.67
CA PRO A 140 2.45 15.83 8.64
C PRO A 140 2.84 16.36 7.25
N GLY A 141 2.33 15.73 6.19
CA GLY A 141 2.86 15.79 4.84
C GLY A 141 4.18 15.04 4.77
N ARG A 142 4.55 14.64 3.56
CA ARG A 142 5.94 14.38 3.23
C ARG A 142 6.74 15.64 3.53
N SER A 143 7.80 15.55 4.35
CA SER A 143 8.65 16.71 4.68
C SER A 143 9.31 17.33 3.44
N ASP A 144 9.52 16.54 2.39
CA ASP A 144 10.07 16.96 1.10
C ASP A 144 9.04 17.61 0.17
N VAL A 145 7.75 17.42 0.43
CA VAL A 145 6.69 18.13 -0.30
C VAL A 145 6.47 19.44 0.42
N LYS A 146 6.99 20.54 -0.16
CA LYS A 146 6.81 21.89 0.36
C LYS A 146 5.34 22.08 0.78
N LYS A 147 5.10 22.25 2.08
CA LYS A 147 3.79 22.58 2.65
C LYS A 147 3.25 23.78 1.87
N SER A 148 1.94 23.82 1.61
CA SER A 148 1.32 24.95 0.92
C SER A 148 1.81 26.24 1.55
N ARG A 149 2.32 27.16 0.73
CA ARG A 149 2.72 28.48 1.22
C ARG A 149 1.48 29.11 1.88
N PHE A 150 1.60 29.46 3.15
CA PHE A 150 0.62 30.32 3.81
C PHE A 150 1.03 31.77 3.52
N LYS A 151 0.08 32.62 3.16
CA LYS A 151 0.25 34.07 3.14
C LYS A 151 -0.76 34.63 4.13
N ASN A 152 -0.29 35.34 5.16
CA ASN A 152 -1.11 35.96 6.21
C ASN A 152 -2.07 34.96 6.91
N GLY A 153 -1.56 33.79 7.31
CA GLY A 153 -2.33 32.78 8.07
C GLY A 153 -3.40 32.01 7.29
N LYS A 154 -3.65 32.34 6.02
CA LYS A 154 -4.62 31.63 5.16
C LYS A 154 -3.90 30.70 4.17
N PRO A 155 -4.41 29.46 3.95
CA PRO A 155 -3.84 28.56 2.97
C PRO A 155 -3.98 29.19 1.58
N VAL A 156 -2.88 29.31 0.82
CA VAL A 156 -2.92 29.76 -0.57
C VAL A 156 -3.43 28.59 -1.43
N SER A 157 -4.72 28.30 -1.35
CA SER A 157 -5.37 27.42 -2.31
C SER A 157 -5.59 28.20 -3.60
N LYS A 158 -4.62 28.16 -4.51
CA LYS A 158 -4.93 28.56 -5.88
C LYS A 158 -5.83 27.48 -6.48
N GLY A 159 -7.10 27.83 -6.67
CA GLY A 159 -8.01 27.10 -7.53
C GLY A 159 -7.34 26.83 -8.89
N ARG A 160 -7.57 25.62 -9.42
CA ARG A 160 -7.00 25.10 -10.67
C ARG A 160 -5.46 25.14 -10.72
N LYS A 161 -4.84 23.98 -10.49
CA LYS A 161 -3.47 23.69 -10.93
C LYS A 161 -3.41 23.78 -12.46
N LEU A 162 -3.13 24.97 -13.01
CA LEU A 162 -2.50 25.07 -14.32
C LEU A 162 -1.16 24.32 -14.21
N ARG A 163 -1.05 23.19 -14.91
CA ARG A 163 0.22 22.45 -15.06
C ARG A 163 1.18 23.33 -15.85
N THR A 164 1.94 24.19 -15.17
CA THR A 164 3.07 24.85 -15.79
C THR A 164 4.16 23.79 -15.98
N LYS A 165 4.39 23.38 -17.23
CA LYS A 165 5.57 22.57 -17.58
C LYS A 165 6.80 23.48 -17.41
N GLY A 166 7.66 23.19 -16.44
CA GLY A 166 8.93 23.90 -16.28
C GLY A 166 9.58 23.68 -14.92
N ALA A 167 10.90 23.79 -14.87
CA ALA A 167 11.67 23.76 -13.63
C ALA A 167 11.31 24.99 -12.77
N ILE A 168 10.92 24.76 -11.51
CA ILE A 168 10.68 25.82 -10.53
C ILE A 168 12.05 26.27 -10.03
N THR A 169 12.71 27.20 -10.74
CA THR A 169 13.78 27.99 -10.14
C THR A 169 13.15 29.03 -9.22
N PRO A 170 13.64 29.19 -7.97
CA PRO A 170 13.21 30.30 -7.13
C PRO A 170 13.71 31.61 -7.77
N LYS A 171 12.79 32.49 -8.16
CA LYS A 171 13.12 33.90 -8.36
C LYS A 171 13.01 34.58 -7.00
N TYR A 172 14.11 35.13 -6.50
CA TYR A 172 14.08 36.13 -5.44
C TYR A 172 13.53 37.42 -6.06
N VAL A 173 12.64 38.09 -5.34
CA VAL A 173 12.26 39.47 -5.61
C VAL A 173 12.95 40.24 -4.49
N ASP A 174 13.89 41.10 -4.83
CA ASP A 174 14.50 42.03 -3.87
C ASP A 174 13.49 43.17 -3.61
N ASP A 175 13.29 43.52 -2.35
CA ASP A 175 12.36 44.56 -1.90
C ASP A 175 12.91 45.99 -2.14
N SER A 176 13.85 46.17 -3.07
CA SER A 176 14.51 47.46 -3.35
C SER A 176 13.83 48.33 -4.42
N ASP A 177 12.68 47.93 -4.96
CA ASP A 177 11.96 48.67 -6.02
C ASP A 177 10.68 49.39 -5.51
N MET A 178 10.62 49.74 -4.22
CA MET A 178 9.51 50.51 -3.62
C MET A 178 10.02 51.77 -2.91
N GLU A 179 10.79 52.60 -3.62
CA GLU A 179 10.89 54.04 -3.37
C GLU A 179 10.34 54.82 -4.57
#